data_AF-A0A520CNK2-F1
#
_entry.id   AF-A0A520CNK2-F1
#
_cell.length_a   1.000
_cell.length_b   1.000
_cell.length_c   1.000
_cell.angle_alpha   90.00
_cell.angle_beta   90.00
_cell.angle_gamma   90.00
#
_symmetry.space_group_name_H-M   'P 1'
#
loop_
_entity.id
_entity.type
_entity.pdbx_description
1 polymer ?
#
loop_
_entity_poly.entity_id
_entity_poly.type
_entity_poly.pdbx_seq_one_letter_code
_entity_poly.pdbx_strand_id
1 'polypeptide(L)'
;MGAVLNFAQKLQKPLYAFEFSICTLVTRKEEYNEMLTSFIDKGFDTSCCEYLYLDNSESNIFDAYSAYNLFLKLAKGKYIIMCHQDIILHADGIIALRNKLQELDHLDQNWGICGNAGAVVPNQVVYHITYPGAIFKNKGNFPQKVRSLDENFIIVKNNADLKVSTDLKGFHLYATDLCLQGELNGLSAYVIAFNLMHKSWGNKTPDFFVLREQLQKKYSRFFRSRWVQTNTTVFYLSGSPFKSLFGNPVSLFVIRMINGLKKKWK
;
A
#
# COMPACT_ATOMS: atom_id res chain seq x y z
N MET A 1 -42.86 15.75 -10.04
CA MET A 1 -41.38 15.69 -10.03
C MET A 1 -40.85 14.79 -8.90
N GLY A 2 -41.51 13.65 -8.61
CA GLY A 2 -41.26 12.88 -7.37
C GLY A 2 -41.11 11.36 -7.53
N ALA A 3 -41.02 10.82 -8.75
CA ALA A 3 -40.92 9.36 -8.96
C ALA A 3 -39.49 8.86 -9.21
N VAL A 4 -38.62 9.68 -9.83
CA VAL A 4 -37.26 9.26 -10.25
C VAL A 4 -36.23 9.41 -9.12
N LEU A 5 -36.45 10.34 -8.17
CA LEU A 5 -35.60 10.52 -6.99
C LEU A 5 -35.59 9.29 -6.08
N ASN A 6 -36.66 8.49 -6.11
CA ASN A 6 -36.76 7.25 -5.34
C ASN A 6 -35.89 6.11 -5.91
N PHE A 7 -35.35 6.24 -7.12
CA PHE A 7 -34.36 5.31 -7.65
C PHE A 7 -32.95 5.57 -7.09
N ALA A 8 -32.69 6.77 -6.58
CA ALA A 8 -31.40 7.13 -6.03
C ALA A 8 -31.37 6.82 -4.53
N GLN A 9 -30.36 6.09 -4.09
CA GLN A 9 -30.12 5.85 -2.68
C GLN A 9 -29.18 6.92 -2.12
N LYS A 10 -29.56 7.50 -0.97
CA LYS A 10 -28.66 8.35 -0.18
C LYS A 10 -27.60 7.47 0.47
N LEU A 11 -26.33 7.73 0.15
CA LEU A 11 -25.21 7.05 0.78
C LEU A 11 -25.00 7.53 2.22
N GLN A 12 -24.64 6.58 3.09
CA GLN A 12 -24.15 6.84 4.43
C GLN A 12 -22.66 6.48 4.50
N LYS A 13 -21.95 7.01 5.50
CA LYS A 13 -20.57 6.59 5.74
C LYS A 13 -20.55 5.09 6.04
N PRO A 14 -19.55 4.35 5.54
CA PRO A 14 -19.46 2.92 5.79
C PRO A 14 -19.32 2.66 7.29
N LEU A 15 -20.15 1.75 7.80
CA LEU A 15 -19.92 1.08 9.07
C LEU A 15 -19.13 -0.20 8.78
N TYR A 16 -18.07 -0.43 9.53
CA TYR A 16 -17.26 -1.63 9.40
C TYR A 16 -17.86 -2.76 10.20
N ALA A 17 -18.01 -3.93 9.57
CA ALA A 17 -18.53 -5.12 10.23
C ALA A 17 -17.51 -5.73 11.20
N PHE A 18 -16.22 -5.50 10.94
CA PHE A 18 -15.09 -6.00 11.72
C PHE A 18 -14.14 -4.84 12.06
N GLU A 19 -13.31 -5.03 13.07
CA GLU A 19 -12.19 -4.13 13.32
C GLU A 19 -11.05 -4.42 12.35
N PHE A 20 -10.74 -5.70 12.13
CA PHE A 20 -9.65 -6.14 11.26
C PHE A 20 -10.14 -7.11 10.18
N SER A 21 -9.64 -6.95 8.96
CA SER A 21 -9.66 -8.00 7.93
C SER A 21 -8.24 -8.52 7.77
N ILE A 22 -8.03 -9.81 8.02
CA ILE A 22 -6.72 -10.45 7.88
C ILE A 22 -6.67 -11.14 6.52
N CYS A 23 -5.81 -10.65 5.65
CA CYS A 23 -5.76 -10.98 4.23
C CYS A 23 -4.42 -11.63 3.86
N THR A 24 -4.47 -12.88 3.40
CA THR A 24 -3.28 -13.69 3.14
C THR A 24 -3.35 -14.37 1.77
N LEU A 25 -2.25 -14.29 1.01
CA LEU A 25 -2.08 -15.11 -0.20
C LEU A 25 -1.39 -16.42 0.19
N VAL A 26 -2.07 -17.56 -0.02
CA VAL A 26 -1.68 -18.85 0.58
C VAL A 26 -1.12 -19.80 -0.47
N THR A 27 0.12 -20.24 -0.28
CA THR A 27 0.77 -21.31 -1.07
C THR A 27 1.03 -22.58 -0.25
N ARG A 28 1.13 -22.46 1.09
CA ARG A 28 1.39 -23.59 2.02
C ARG A 28 0.36 -23.55 3.14
N LYS A 29 -0.58 -24.51 3.14
CA LYS A 29 -1.71 -24.55 4.07
C LYS A 29 -1.26 -24.76 5.51
N GLU A 30 -0.17 -25.48 5.72
CA GLU A 30 0.41 -25.74 7.04
C GLU A 30 0.92 -24.44 7.69
N GLU A 31 1.67 -23.63 6.94
CA GLU A 31 2.14 -22.33 7.45
C GLU A 31 0.98 -21.38 7.71
N TYR A 32 -0.01 -21.36 6.83
CA TYR A 32 -1.20 -20.57 7.03
C TYR A 32 -1.96 -20.98 8.30
N ASN A 33 -2.09 -22.28 8.58
CA ASN A 33 -2.70 -22.76 9.83
C ASN A 33 -1.92 -22.33 11.08
N GLU A 34 -0.59 -22.39 11.05
CA GLU A 34 0.26 -21.89 12.15
C GLU A 34 0.07 -20.39 12.37
N MET A 35 0.04 -19.62 11.28
CA MET A 35 -0.21 -18.18 11.30
C MET A 35 -1.57 -17.87 11.91
N LEU A 36 -2.65 -18.49 11.42
CA LEU A 36 -4.01 -18.32 11.94
C LEU A 36 -4.09 -18.63 13.45
N THR A 37 -3.49 -19.74 13.87
CA THR A 37 -3.46 -20.15 15.27
C THR A 37 -2.79 -19.06 16.12
N SER A 38 -1.63 -18.55 15.69
CA SER A 38 -0.92 -17.50 16.42
C SER A 38 -1.71 -16.19 16.51
N PHE A 39 -2.49 -15.84 15.48
CA PHE A 39 -3.34 -14.65 15.49
C PHE A 39 -4.50 -14.81 16.48
N ILE A 40 -5.19 -15.95 16.45
CA ILE A 40 -6.28 -16.27 17.38
C ILE A 40 -5.78 -16.25 18.84
N ASP A 41 -4.66 -16.91 19.11
CA ASP A 41 -4.04 -16.96 20.46
C ASP A 41 -3.63 -15.57 20.96
N LYS A 42 -3.38 -14.62 20.05
CA LYS A 42 -3.03 -13.22 20.35
C LYS A 42 -4.22 -12.26 20.29
N GLY A 43 -5.45 -12.81 20.31
CA GLY A 43 -6.70 -12.07 20.49
C GLY A 43 -7.34 -11.56 19.19
N PHE A 44 -6.87 -11.99 18.02
CA PHE A 44 -7.54 -11.71 16.75
C PHE A 44 -8.64 -12.73 16.47
N ASP A 45 -9.58 -12.92 17.39
CA ASP A 45 -10.68 -13.88 17.19
C ASP A 45 -11.75 -13.37 16.21
N THR A 46 -12.70 -14.25 15.88
CA THR A 46 -13.78 -13.97 14.91
C THR A 46 -14.85 -13.02 15.42
N SER A 47 -14.79 -12.56 16.69
CA SER A 47 -15.71 -11.54 17.20
C SER A 47 -15.37 -10.14 16.69
N CYS A 48 -14.10 -9.89 16.36
CA CYS A 48 -13.62 -8.60 15.88
C CYS A 48 -12.88 -8.67 14.54
N CYS A 49 -12.56 -9.87 14.05
CA CYS A 49 -11.81 -10.07 12.82
C CYS A 49 -12.57 -10.93 11.81
N GLU A 50 -12.36 -10.65 10.53
CA GLU A 50 -12.58 -11.61 9.45
C GLU A 50 -11.26 -12.09 8.86
N TYR A 51 -11.25 -13.31 8.34
CA TYR A 51 -10.10 -13.93 7.72
C TYR A 51 -10.41 -14.22 6.25
N LEU A 52 -9.61 -13.65 5.36
CA LEU A 52 -9.76 -13.74 3.92
C LEU A 52 -8.47 -14.30 3.34
N TYR A 53 -8.57 -15.33 2.51
CA TYR A 53 -7.40 -15.85 1.81
C TYR A 53 -7.69 -16.11 0.33
N LEU A 54 -6.63 -16.08 -0.46
CA LEU A 54 -6.63 -16.52 -1.84
C LEU A 54 -5.71 -17.72 -1.96
N ASP A 55 -6.23 -18.78 -2.60
CA ASP A 55 -5.55 -20.06 -2.69
C ASP A 55 -4.63 -20.11 -3.92
N ASN A 56 -3.33 -20.16 -3.67
CA ASN A 56 -2.26 -20.44 -4.63
C ASN A 56 -1.54 -21.77 -4.31
N SER A 57 -2.12 -22.65 -3.49
CA SER A 57 -1.47 -23.89 -3.03
C SER A 57 -1.32 -24.94 -4.13
N GLU A 58 -2.22 -24.97 -5.11
CA GLU A 58 -2.14 -25.87 -6.26
C GLU A 58 -1.44 -25.22 -7.46
N SER A 59 -1.73 -23.93 -7.70
CA SER A 59 -1.11 -23.15 -8.77
C SER A 59 -1.15 -21.66 -8.46
N ASN A 60 -0.20 -20.89 -8.99
CA ASN A 60 -0.12 -19.44 -8.80
C ASN A 60 -1.16 -18.71 -9.68
N ILE A 61 -2.44 -18.87 -9.35
CA ILE A 61 -3.58 -18.25 -10.06
C ILE A 61 -3.55 -16.73 -9.86
N PHE A 62 -3.15 -16.29 -8.67
CA PHE A 62 -3.05 -14.88 -8.31
C PHE A 62 -1.59 -14.46 -8.16
N ASP A 63 -1.25 -13.27 -8.66
CA ASP A 63 -0.05 -12.55 -8.25
C ASP A 63 -0.39 -11.59 -7.10
N ALA A 64 0.61 -11.02 -6.42
CA ALA A 64 0.35 -10.15 -5.27
C ALA A 64 -0.45 -8.89 -5.65
N TYR A 65 -0.25 -8.31 -6.85
CA TYR A 65 -0.98 -7.10 -7.24
C TYR A 65 -2.46 -7.38 -7.48
N SER A 66 -2.79 -8.49 -8.14
CA SER A 66 -4.19 -8.89 -8.34
C SER A 66 -4.85 -9.36 -7.05
N ALA A 67 -4.14 -10.15 -6.23
CA ALA A 67 -4.62 -10.63 -4.94
C ALA A 67 -4.96 -9.48 -3.98
N TYR A 68 -4.02 -8.57 -3.74
CA TYR A 68 -4.23 -7.51 -2.76
C TYR A 68 -5.21 -6.44 -3.23
N ASN A 69 -5.35 -6.20 -4.54
CA ASN A 69 -6.46 -5.38 -5.04
C ASN A 69 -7.83 -6.02 -4.77
N LEU A 70 -7.94 -7.35 -4.82
CA LEU A 70 -9.18 -8.04 -4.47
C LEU A 70 -9.47 -7.93 -2.96
N PHE A 71 -8.46 -8.12 -2.11
CA PHE A 71 -8.60 -7.93 -0.67
C PHE A 71 -9.00 -6.50 -0.30
N LEU A 72 -8.28 -5.50 -0.81
CA LEU A 72 -8.57 -4.07 -0.56
C LEU A 72 -9.99 -3.68 -0.98
N LYS A 73 -10.55 -4.36 -2.00
CA LYS A 73 -11.92 -4.14 -2.47
C LYS A 73 -12.99 -4.84 -1.63
N LEU A 74 -12.70 -6.05 -1.12
CA LEU A 74 -13.72 -6.93 -0.51
C LEU A 74 -13.71 -6.91 1.02
N ALA A 75 -12.60 -6.52 1.63
CA ALA A 75 -12.45 -6.43 3.08
C ALA A 75 -13.46 -5.47 3.71
N LYS A 76 -14.07 -5.90 4.82
CA LYS A 76 -15.12 -5.21 5.58
C LYS A 76 -14.65 -4.73 6.96
N GLY A 77 -13.38 -4.95 7.29
CA GLY A 77 -12.73 -4.48 8.51
C GLY A 77 -12.33 -3.03 8.42
N LYS A 78 -12.34 -2.32 9.55
CA LYS A 78 -11.84 -0.93 9.65
C LYS A 78 -10.37 -0.82 9.22
N TYR A 79 -9.58 -1.82 9.57
CA TYR A 79 -8.18 -1.97 9.17
C TYR A 79 -8.00 -3.26 8.37
N ILE A 80 -7.28 -3.17 7.26
CA ILE A 80 -6.98 -4.32 6.39
C ILE A 80 -5.53 -4.71 6.66
N ILE A 81 -5.33 -5.89 7.23
CA ILE A 81 -4.01 -6.47 7.47
C ILE A 81 -3.65 -7.34 6.26
N MET A 82 -2.69 -6.88 5.46
CA MET A 82 -2.10 -7.63 4.37
C MET A 82 -0.81 -8.29 4.88
N CYS A 83 -0.74 -9.62 4.84
CA CYS A 83 0.40 -10.31 5.43
C CYS A 83 0.73 -11.62 4.72
N HIS A 84 1.97 -12.09 4.91
CA HIS A 84 2.42 -13.38 4.40
C HIS A 84 1.90 -14.51 5.30
N GLN A 85 1.85 -15.72 4.76
CA GLN A 85 1.44 -16.91 5.53
C GLN A 85 2.51 -17.38 6.52
N ASP A 86 3.76 -16.92 6.38
CA ASP A 86 4.92 -17.39 7.14
C ASP A 86 5.32 -16.43 8.28
N ILE A 87 4.35 -15.65 8.79
CA ILE A 87 4.49 -14.84 10.00
C ILE A 87 3.80 -15.49 11.19
N ILE A 88 4.38 -15.33 12.39
CA ILE A 88 3.85 -15.84 13.65
C ILE A 88 3.83 -14.72 14.71
N LEU A 89 2.67 -14.49 15.31
CA LEU A 89 2.53 -13.55 16.42
C LEU A 89 3.05 -14.18 17.71
N HIS A 90 4.37 -14.12 17.92
CA HIS A 90 5.02 -14.64 19.14
C HIS A 90 5.06 -13.60 20.28
N ALA A 91 5.28 -12.33 19.95
CA ALA A 91 5.47 -11.24 20.91
C ALA A 91 4.20 -10.41 21.06
N ASP A 92 3.92 -9.52 20.11
CA ASP A 92 2.79 -8.60 20.18
C ASP A 92 1.47 -9.24 19.71
N GLY A 93 0.36 -8.74 20.25
CA GLY A 93 -1.00 -9.16 19.88
C GLY A 93 -1.93 -7.98 19.67
N ILE A 94 -3.25 -8.23 19.65
CA ILE A 94 -4.24 -7.23 19.26
C ILE A 94 -4.22 -5.96 20.11
N ILE A 95 -4.01 -6.09 21.43
CA ILE A 95 -3.96 -4.93 22.35
C ILE A 95 -2.78 -4.03 22.01
N ALA A 96 -1.60 -4.63 21.81
CA ALA A 96 -0.41 -3.88 21.42
C ALA A 96 -0.63 -3.18 20.08
N LEU A 97 -1.26 -3.85 19.11
CA LEU A 97 -1.57 -3.26 17.81
C LEU A 97 -2.51 -2.05 17.94
N ARG A 98 -3.64 -2.19 18.65
CA ARG A 98 -4.59 -1.11 18.89
C ARG A 98 -3.92 0.14 19.48
N ASN A 99 -3.03 -0.05 20.46
CA ASN A 99 -2.28 1.05 21.06
C ASN A 99 -1.40 1.77 20.02
N LYS A 100 -0.70 1.05 19.13
CA LYS A 100 0.13 1.66 18.09
C LYS A 100 -0.70 2.40 17.04
N LEU A 101 -1.85 1.85 16.66
CA LEU A 101 -2.77 2.51 15.71
C LEU A 101 -3.36 3.79 16.31
N GLN A 102 -3.69 3.77 17.61
CA GLN A 102 -4.15 4.95 18.32
C GLN A 102 -3.05 6.03 18.43
N GLU A 103 -1.81 5.63 18.72
CA GLU A 103 -0.66 6.53 18.69
C GLU A 103 -0.50 7.21 17.32
N LEU A 104 -0.62 6.45 16.22
CA LEU A 104 -0.60 7.01 14.87
C LEU A 104 -1.77 7.98 14.62
N ASP A 105 -2.99 7.67 15.08
CA ASP A 105 -4.15 8.56 14.95
C ASP A 105 -3.93 9.91 15.67
N HIS A 106 -3.18 9.91 16.79
CA HIS A 106 -2.79 11.14 17.49
C HIS A 106 -1.65 11.89 16.79
N LEU A 107 -0.68 11.17 16.22
CA LEU A 107 0.50 11.75 15.57
C LEU A 107 0.19 12.37 14.20
N ASP A 108 -0.56 11.67 13.36
CA ASP A 108 -0.81 12.05 11.96
C ASP A 108 -2.19 11.56 11.51
N GLN A 109 -3.20 12.43 11.57
CA GLN A 109 -4.57 12.06 11.14
C GLN A 109 -4.67 11.57 9.69
N ASN A 110 -3.66 11.87 8.85
CA ASN A 110 -3.59 11.46 7.45
C ASN A 110 -2.73 10.19 7.23
N TRP A 111 -2.31 9.48 8.27
CA TRP A 111 -1.70 8.16 8.08
C TRP A 111 -2.71 7.22 7.45
N GLY A 112 -2.29 6.49 6.41
CA GLY A 112 -3.14 5.53 5.69
C GLY A 112 -2.58 4.11 5.69
N ILE A 113 -1.27 3.95 5.90
CA ILE A 113 -0.57 2.67 5.80
C ILE A 113 0.44 2.57 6.95
N CYS A 114 0.56 1.40 7.57
CA CYS A 114 1.71 1.11 8.43
C CYS A 114 2.17 -0.35 8.31
N GLY A 115 3.35 -0.67 8.85
CA GLY A 115 3.91 -2.02 8.89
C GLY A 115 5.01 -2.13 9.95
N ASN A 116 5.71 -3.27 10.02
CA ASN A 116 6.78 -3.48 11.00
C ASN A 116 8.20 -3.32 10.45
N ALA A 117 8.35 -3.17 9.13
CA ALA A 117 9.61 -2.91 8.46
C ALA A 117 9.42 -2.03 7.22
N GLY A 118 10.45 -1.26 6.85
CA GLY A 118 10.41 -0.31 5.75
C GLY A 118 11.68 0.51 5.59
N ALA A 119 11.59 1.61 4.84
CA ALA A 119 12.73 2.52 4.64
C ALA A 119 12.30 3.97 4.50
N VAL A 120 13.08 4.89 5.10
CA VAL A 120 12.85 6.33 5.04
C VAL A 120 13.41 6.91 3.75
N VAL A 121 14.68 6.62 3.49
CA VAL A 121 15.49 7.10 2.35
C VAL A 121 16.62 6.08 2.11
N PRO A 122 17.41 6.19 1.03
CA PRO A 122 18.57 5.32 0.83
C PRO A 122 19.44 5.23 2.09
N ASN A 123 19.88 4.01 2.43
CA ASN A 123 20.67 3.66 3.63
C ASN A 123 19.97 3.83 4.99
N GLN A 124 18.70 4.24 5.03
CA GLN A 124 17.92 4.37 6.27
C GLN A 124 16.75 3.37 6.30
N VAL A 125 17.11 2.09 6.48
CA VAL A 125 16.16 0.99 6.70
C VAL A 125 15.71 0.99 8.17
N VAL A 126 14.43 0.71 8.39
CA VAL A 126 13.73 0.71 9.68
C VAL A 126 13.03 -0.64 9.84
N TYR A 127 13.17 -1.29 11.00
CA TYR A 127 12.52 -2.58 11.26
C TYR A 127 12.36 -2.86 12.75
N HIS A 128 11.29 -3.54 13.12
CA HIS A 128 11.01 -4.04 14.47
C HIS A 128 10.41 -5.45 14.35
N ILE A 129 11.27 -6.46 14.22
CA ILE A 129 10.87 -7.80 13.78
C ILE A 129 11.81 -8.88 14.30
N THR A 130 11.28 -10.08 14.55
CA THR A 130 12.05 -11.28 14.88
C THR A 130 12.20 -12.19 13.66
N TYR A 131 13.39 -12.75 13.48
CA TYR A 131 13.73 -13.72 12.42
C TYR A 131 13.99 -15.13 13.00
N PRO A 132 14.20 -16.16 12.15
CA PRO A 132 14.48 -17.51 12.62
C PRO A 132 15.65 -17.57 13.61
N GLY A 133 15.53 -18.45 14.61
CA GLY A 133 16.46 -18.50 15.75
C GLY A 133 16.19 -17.46 16.84
N ALA A 134 14.98 -16.88 16.87
CA ALA A 134 14.58 -15.82 17.80
C ALA A 134 15.47 -14.57 17.76
N ILE A 135 16.02 -14.26 16.59
CA ILE A 135 16.88 -13.10 16.37
C ILE A 135 16.01 -11.86 16.24
N PHE A 136 15.88 -11.11 17.34
CA PHE A 136 15.18 -9.83 17.32
C PHE A 136 16.03 -8.74 16.67
N LYS A 137 15.47 -8.06 15.66
CA LYS A 137 16.07 -6.94 14.95
C LYS A 137 15.23 -5.69 15.20
N ASN A 138 15.89 -4.66 15.73
CA ASN A 138 15.28 -3.37 16.03
C ASN A 138 16.16 -2.23 15.52
N LYS A 139 15.62 -1.38 14.65
CA LYS A 139 16.28 -0.17 14.14
C LYS A 139 15.24 0.85 13.74
N GLY A 140 15.27 2.02 14.37
CA GLY A 140 14.36 3.13 14.07
C GLY A 140 13.84 3.84 15.31
N ASN A 141 13.16 4.96 15.09
CA ASN A 141 12.47 5.75 16.11
C ASN A 141 10.96 5.66 15.84
N PHE A 142 10.32 4.67 16.44
CA PHE A 142 8.92 4.34 16.15
C PHE A 142 7.94 5.26 16.91
N PRO A 143 6.76 5.53 16.33
CA PRO A 143 6.40 5.29 14.93
C PRO A 143 7.23 6.17 13.99
N GLN A 144 7.79 5.57 12.93
CA GLN A 144 8.69 6.26 12.01
C GLN A 144 8.06 6.41 10.64
N LYS A 145 7.93 7.65 10.15
CA LYS A 145 7.46 7.91 8.78
C LYS A 145 8.43 7.33 7.76
N VAL A 146 7.93 6.59 6.78
CA VAL A 146 8.72 5.89 5.75
C VAL A 146 8.18 6.16 4.35
N ARG A 147 8.99 5.86 3.33
CA ARG A 147 8.63 5.94 1.91
C ARG A 147 8.25 4.59 1.30
N SER A 148 8.62 3.51 1.96
CA SER A 148 8.29 2.15 1.56
C SER A 148 8.18 1.25 2.79
N LEU A 149 7.37 0.20 2.66
CA LEU A 149 7.23 -0.86 3.65
C LEU A 149 7.71 -2.19 3.05
N ASP A 150 8.06 -3.12 3.93
CA ASP A 150 8.24 -4.54 3.59
C ASP A 150 6.86 -5.20 3.40
N GLU A 151 6.85 -6.26 2.59
CA GLU A 151 5.65 -6.98 2.20
C GLU A 151 5.08 -7.92 3.27
N ASN A 152 5.86 -8.30 4.29
CA ASN A 152 5.51 -9.35 5.24
C ASN A 152 4.25 -9.04 6.09
N PHE A 153 4.06 -7.78 6.49
CA PHE A 153 3.00 -7.33 7.39
C PHE A 153 2.73 -5.84 7.21
N ILE A 154 1.59 -5.55 6.58
CA ILE A 154 1.13 -4.20 6.24
C ILE A 154 -0.29 -4.04 6.76
N ILE A 155 -0.62 -2.85 7.24
CA ILE A 155 -1.95 -2.47 7.69
C ILE A 155 -2.36 -1.24 6.90
N VAL A 156 -3.57 -1.28 6.34
CA VAL A 156 -4.15 -0.19 5.56
C VAL A 156 -5.46 0.23 6.23
N LYS A 157 -5.69 1.54 6.38
CA LYS A 157 -7.02 2.03 6.74
C LYS A 157 -7.99 1.72 5.60
N ASN A 158 -9.12 1.10 5.87
CA ASN A 158 -10.08 0.76 4.82
C ASN A 158 -10.62 2.03 4.12
N ASN A 159 -10.92 3.09 4.89
CA ASN A 159 -11.31 4.40 4.34
C ASN A 159 -10.19 5.18 3.65
N ALA A 160 -8.98 4.63 3.54
CA ALA A 160 -7.94 5.20 2.70
C ALA A 160 -8.23 4.99 1.20
N ASP A 161 -9.14 4.06 0.86
CA ASP A 161 -9.57 3.74 -0.51
C ASP A 161 -8.38 3.47 -1.45
N LEU A 162 -7.32 2.87 -0.91
CA LEU A 162 -6.10 2.59 -1.64
C LEU A 162 -6.23 1.34 -2.49
N LYS A 163 -5.44 1.32 -3.55
CA LYS A 163 -5.24 0.17 -4.43
C LYS A 163 -3.77 0.10 -4.83
N VAL A 164 -3.29 -1.10 -5.11
CA VAL A 164 -2.01 -1.27 -5.81
C VAL A 164 -2.22 -1.18 -7.32
N SER A 165 -1.13 -0.92 -8.04
CA SER A 165 -1.08 -0.75 -9.47
C SER A 165 -1.65 -1.96 -10.23
N THR A 166 -2.62 -1.70 -11.11
CA THR A 166 -3.25 -2.75 -11.92
C THR A 166 -2.45 -3.15 -13.17
N ASP A 167 -1.46 -2.34 -13.54
CA ASP A 167 -0.55 -2.53 -14.67
C ASP A 167 0.81 -3.12 -14.25
N LEU A 168 0.98 -3.44 -12.96
CA LEU A 168 2.11 -4.19 -12.43
C LEU A 168 1.65 -5.61 -12.04
N LYS A 169 2.57 -6.58 -12.10
CA LYS A 169 2.30 -7.98 -11.78
C LYS A 169 3.51 -8.61 -11.09
N GLY A 170 3.27 -9.53 -10.17
CA GLY A 170 4.31 -10.31 -9.49
C GLY A 170 4.14 -10.32 -7.98
N PHE A 171 5.19 -10.67 -7.25
CA PHE A 171 5.15 -10.89 -5.79
C PHE A 171 6.02 -9.92 -4.99
N HIS A 172 6.60 -8.92 -5.65
CA HIS A 172 7.54 -7.97 -5.03
C HIS A 172 7.06 -6.53 -5.18
N LEU A 173 7.55 -5.64 -4.31
CA LEU A 173 7.40 -4.19 -4.38
C LEU A 173 5.95 -3.67 -4.32
N TYR A 174 4.96 -4.50 -4.06
CA TYR A 174 3.57 -4.06 -3.96
C TYR A 174 3.33 -3.21 -2.71
N ALA A 175 4.10 -3.43 -1.64
CA ALA A 175 4.09 -2.58 -0.45
C ALA A 175 4.66 -1.19 -0.74
N THR A 176 5.74 -1.13 -1.52
CA THR A 176 6.34 0.13 -1.99
C THR A 176 5.39 0.87 -2.93
N ASP A 177 4.77 0.15 -3.87
CA ASP A 177 3.76 0.70 -4.77
C ASP A 177 2.57 1.27 -3.98
N LEU A 178 2.08 0.54 -2.98
CA LEU A 178 0.99 1.00 -2.11
C LEU A 178 1.37 2.28 -1.36
N CYS A 179 2.60 2.39 -0.84
CA CYS A 179 3.09 3.62 -0.20
C CYS A 179 3.08 4.81 -1.16
N LEU A 180 3.53 4.61 -2.41
CA LEU A 180 3.51 5.66 -3.44
C LEU A 180 2.07 6.04 -3.84
N GLN A 181 1.15 5.07 -3.95
CA GLN A 181 -0.27 5.36 -4.16
C GLN A 181 -0.86 6.12 -2.96
N GLY A 182 -0.48 5.77 -1.73
CA GLY A 182 -0.82 6.51 -0.52
C GLY A 182 -0.39 7.97 -0.59
N GLU A 183 0.89 8.21 -0.91
CA GLU A 183 1.44 9.56 -1.02
C GLU A 183 0.72 10.39 -2.10
N LEU A 184 0.38 9.78 -3.25
CA LEU A 184 -0.41 10.42 -4.29
C LEU A 184 -1.83 10.82 -3.85
N ASN A 185 -2.38 10.11 -2.86
CA ASN A 185 -3.68 10.42 -2.24
C ASN A 185 -3.55 11.29 -0.97
N GLY A 186 -2.36 11.84 -0.69
CA GLY A 186 -2.13 12.70 0.48
C GLY A 186 -1.98 11.94 1.79
N LEU A 187 -1.76 10.63 1.74
CA LEU A 187 -1.62 9.76 2.91
C LEU A 187 -0.15 9.48 3.24
N SER A 188 0.12 9.26 4.52
CA SER A 188 1.44 8.89 5.03
C SER A 188 1.57 7.39 5.31
N ALA A 189 2.79 6.86 5.17
CA ALA A 189 3.15 5.50 5.57
C ALA A 189 4.12 5.50 6.78
N TYR A 190 3.94 4.55 7.72
CA TYR A 190 4.74 4.46 8.94
C TYR A 190 5.23 3.04 9.23
N VAL A 191 6.42 2.91 9.81
CA VAL A 191 6.80 1.70 10.54
C VAL A 191 6.43 1.87 12.00
N ILE A 192 5.72 0.90 12.56
CA ILE A 192 5.38 0.81 13.98
C ILE A 192 6.19 -0.29 14.66
N ALA A 193 6.40 -0.18 15.97
CA ALA A 193 7.16 -1.15 16.75
C ALA A 193 6.40 -2.47 17.01
N PHE A 194 5.74 -3.07 16.02
CA PHE A 194 4.93 -4.30 16.17
C PHE A 194 5.74 -5.56 15.90
N ASN A 195 6.13 -6.25 16.97
CA ASN A 195 7.02 -7.40 16.88
C ASN A 195 6.26 -8.69 16.59
N LEU A 196 6.63 -9.33 15.50
CA LEU A 196 6.22 -10.67 15.09
C LEU A 196 7.42 -11.43 14.55
N MET A 197 7.28 -12.74 14.39
CA MET A 197 8.31 -13.57 13.79
C MET A 197 8.01 -13.73 12.30
N HIS A 198 8.97 -13.45 11.44
CA HIS A 198 8.92 -13.80 10.02
C HIS A 198 9.83 -15.02 9.80
N LYS A 199 9.24 -16.15 9.36
CA LYS A 199 9.95 -17.44 9.27
C LYS A 199 10.96 -17.49 8.12
N SER A 200 11.01 -16.47 7.27
CA SER A 200 11.97 -16.35 6.18
C SER A 200 12.72 -15.01 6.19
N TRP A 201 13.86 -14.96 5.48
CA TRP A 201 14.68 -13.74 5.34
C TRP A 201 14.33 -12.92 4.10
N GLY A 202 13.46 -13.44 3.23
CA GLY A 202 13.20 -12.91 1.89
C GLY A 202 14.32 -13.23 0.89
N ASN A 203 13.97 -13.34 -0.39
CA ASN A 203 14.91 -13.64 -1.47
C ASN A 203 14.67 -12.71 -2.67
N LYS A 204 15.73 -12.14 -3.23
CA LYS A 204 15.67 -11.36 -4.47
C LYS A 204 15.83 -12.29 -5.66
N THR A 205 14.72 -12.62 -6.31
CA THR A 205 14.71 -13.42 -7.56
C THR A 205 14.92 -12.51 -8.78
N PRO A 206 15.24 -13.04 -9.98
CA PRO A 206 15.32 -12.23 -11.21
C PRO A 206 14.08 -11.35 -11.45
N ASP A 207 12.88 -11.87 -11.14
CA ASP A 207 11.61 -11.15 -11.26
C ASP A 207 11.56 -9.87 -10.42
N PHE A 208 12.26 -9.83 -9.28
CA PHE A 208 12.38 -8.61 -8.46
C PHE A 208 12.99 -7.47 -9.28
N PHE A 209 14.06 -7.73 -10.04
CA PHE A 209 14.76 -6.70 -10.79
C PHE A 209 13.95 -6.22 -11.99
N VAL A 210 13.25 -7.13 -12.67
CA VAL A 210 12.31 -6.80 -13.74
C VAL A 210 11.20 -5.89 -13.22
N LEU A 211 10.57 -6.27 -12.10
CA LEU A 211 9.47 -5.50 -11.53
C LEU A 211 9.94 -4.14 -10.99
N ARG A 212 11.17 -4.06 -10.45
CA ARG A 212 11.78 -2.79 -10.05
C ARG A 212 11.91 -1.83 -11.24
N GLU A 213 12.36 -2.31 -12.40
CA GLU A 213 12.46 -1.48 -13.61
C GLU A 213 11.07 -1.03 -14.10
N GLN A 214 10.09 -1.93 -14.08
CA GLN A 214 8.70 -1.60 -14.45
C GLN A 214 8.12 -0.52 -13.53
N LEU A 215 8.30 -0.66 -12.21
CA LEU A 215 7.87 0.32 -11.22
C LEU A 215 8.56 1.68 -11.45
N GLN A 216 9.88 1.69 -11.66
CA GLN A 216 10.63 2.91 -12.00
C GLN A 216 10.11 3.58 -13.28
N LYS A 217 9.89 2.80 -14.35
CA LYS A 217 9.37 3.31 -15.63
C LYS A 217 7.97 3.90 -15.46
N LYS A 218 7.09 3.23 -14.70
CA LYS A 218 5.74 3.69 -14.40
C LYS A 218 5.76 5.04 -13.68
N TYR A 219 6.46 5.13 -12.55
CA TYR A 219 6.46 6.35 -11.75
C TYR A 219 7.26 7.48 -12.42
N SER A 220 8.35 7.18 -13.12
CA SER A 220 9.06 8.18 -13.94
C SER A 220 8.14 8.77 -15.01
N ARG A 221 7.33 7.92 -15.68
CA ARG A 221 6.31 8.39 -16.61
C ARG A 221 5.28 9.24 -15.87
N PHE A 222 4.77 8.82 -14.73
CA PHE A 222 3.75 9.57 -14.00
C PHE A 222 4.23 10.97 -13.58
N PHE A 223 5.42 11.07 -12.96
CA PHE A 223 6.02 12.29 -12.44
C PHE A 223 6.74 13.17 -13.48
N ARG A 224 6.76 12.76 -14.76
CA ARG A 224 7.36 13.53 -15.85
C ARG A 224 6.81 14.96 -15.90
N SER A 225 7.68 15.91 -16.16
CA SER A 225 7.27 17.30 -16.42
C SER A 225 6.43 17.39 -17.70
N ARG A 226 5.28 18.07 -17.65
CA ARG A 226 4.38 18.22 -18.81
C ARG A 226 3.44 19.40 -18.68
N TRP A 227 3.03 19.95 -19.82
CA TRP A 227 1.84 20.80 -19.86
C TRP A 227 0.58 19.96 -19.75
N VAL A 228 -0.35 20.42 -18.93
CA VAL A 228 -1.68 19.85 -18.77
C VAL A 228 -2.67 20.93 -19.19
N GLN A 229 -3.55 20.58 -20.13
CA GLN A 229 -4.63 21.43 -20.60
C GLN A 229 -5.95 20.76 -20.21
N THR A 230 -6.80 21.50 -19.50
CA THR A 230 -8.21 21.18 -19.29
C THR A 230 -9.06 22.07 -20.19
N ASN A 231 -10.40 21.93 -20.13
CA ASN A 231 -11.30 22.82 -20.85
C ASN A 231 -11.22 24.29 -20.38
N THR A 232 -10.75 24.53 -19.15
CA THR A 232 -10.79 25.84 -18.50
C THR A 232 -9.42 26.41 -18.14
N THR A 233 -8.36 25.60 -18.13
CA THR A 233 -7.03 26.07 -17.73
C THR A 233 -5.90 25.29 -18.41
N VAL A 234 -4.72 25.90 -18.40
CA VAL A 234 -3.47 25.29 -18.82
C VAL A 234 -2.40 25.57 -17.77
N PHE A 235 -1.68 24.53 -17.37
CA PHE A 235 -0.62 24.66 -16.38
C PHE A 235 0.50 23.67 -16.64
N TYR A 236 1.69 24.00 -16.13
CA TYR A 236 2.85 23.14 -16.23
C TYR A 236 3.00 22.34 -14.94
N LEU A 237 2.92 21.01 -15.05
CA LEU A 237 3.16 20.09 -13.95
C LEU A 237 4.63 19.67 -13.98
N SER A 238 5.35 19.87 -12.87
CA SER A 238 6.71 19.37 -12.71
C SER A 238 7.09 19.29 -11.23
N GLY A 239 7.77 18.20 -10.85
CA GLY A 239 8.45 18.08 -9.56
C GLY A 239 9.88 18.64 -9.55
N SER A 240 10.37 19.18 -10.67
CA SER A 240 11.73 19.70 -10.79
C SER A 240 11.86 21.10 -10.18
N PRO A 241 12.99 21.44 -9.53
CA PRO A 241 13.26 22.81 -9.09
C PRO A 241 13.32 23.79 -10.28
N PHE A 242 13.60 23.30 -11.50
CA PHE A 242 13.64 24.11 -12.72
C PHE A 242 12.27 24.32 -13.37
N LYS A 243 11.16 24.09 -12.64
CA LYS A 243 9.80 24.21 -13.20
C LYS A 243 9.51 25.59 -13.82
N SER A 244 10.03 26.67 -13.24
CA SER A 244 9.81 28.04 -13.73
C SER A 244 10.47 28.29 -15.09
N LEU A 245 11.60 27.62 -15.36
CA LEU A 245 12.31 27.73 -16.63
C LEU A 245 11.51 27.13 -17.79
N PHE A 246 10.81 26.02 -17.55
CA PHE A 246 10.05 25.31 -18.59
C PHE A 246 8.54 25.58 -18.57
N GLY A 247 8.02 26.14 -17.47
CA GLY A 247 6.60 26.41 -17.25
C GLY A 247 6.26 27.90 -17.25
N ASN A 248 6.54 28.60 -18.36
CA ASN A 248 6.26 30.03 -18.50
C ASN A 248 5.46 30.34 -19.78
N PRO A 249 4.95 31.58 -19.96
CA PRO A 249 4.15 31.92 -21.13
C PRO A 249 4.87 31.72 -22.48
N VAL A 250 6.18 31.93 -22.52
CA VAL A 250 6.99 31.76 -23.75
C VAL A 250 7.06 30.28 -24.14
N SER A 251 7.39 29.40 -23.19
CA SER A 251 7.44 27.96 -23.47
C SER A 251 6.06 27.40 -23.83
N LEU A 252 4.99 27.90 -23.21
CA LEU A 252 3.61 27.56 -23.57
C LEU A 252 3.28 27.96 -25.01
N PHE A 253 3.66 29.17 -25.44
CA PHE A 253 3.45 29.64 -26.80
C PHE A 253 4.15 28.73 -27.82
N VAL A 254 5.43 28.42 -27.61
CA VAL A 254 6.21 27.51 -28.47
C VAL A 254 5.52 26.15 -28.60
N ILE A 255 5.07 25.57 -27.48
CA ILE A 255 4.44 24.25 -27.46
C ILE A 255 3.09 24.25 -28.17
N ARG A 256 2.31 25.33 -28.04
CA ARG A 256 1.07 25.51 -28.81
C ARG A 256 1.34 25.57 -30.31
N MET A 257 2.39 26.27 -30.75
CA MET A 257 2.77 26.30 -32.17
C MET A 257 3.13 24.90 -32.68
N ILE A 258 3.99 24.17 -31.96
CA ILE A 258 4.39 22.80 -32.33
C ILE A 258 3.17 21.89 -32.48
N ASN A 259 2.24 21.94 -31.52
CA ASN A 259 1.03 21.13 -31.57
C ASN A 259 0.09 21.54 -32.72
N GLY A 260 0.01 22.85 -33.03
CA GLY A 260 -0.73 23.36 -34.18
C GLY A 260 -0.17 22.84 -35.51
N LEU A 261 1.15 22.81 -35.66
CA LEU A 261 1.82 22.24 -36.83
C LEU A 261 1.53 20.73 -36.96
N LYS A 262 1.65 19.97 -35.86
CA LYS A 262 1.35 18.52 -35.86
C LYS A 262 -0.09 18.20 -36.28
N LYS A 263 -1.06 19.05 -35.95
CA LYS A 263 -2.45 18.87 -36.38
C LYS A 263 -2.66 19.08 -37.88
N LYS A 264 -1.83 19.91 -38.53
CA LYS A 264 -1.91 20.14 -39.98
C LYS A 264 -1.28 19.03 -40.82
N TRP A 265 -0.47 18.17 -40.19
CA TRP A 265 0.30 17.10 -40.84
C TRP A 265 -0.30 15.70 -40.60
N LYS A 266 -1.47 15.65 -39.96
CA LYS A 266 -2.31 14.46 -39.80
C LYS A 266 -3.60 14.66 -40.59
#